data_AF-A0A3P7S3P0-F1
#
_entry.id   AF-A0A3P7S3P0-F1
#
_cell.length_a   1.000
_cell.length_b   1.000
_cell.length_c   1.000
_cell.angle_alpha   90.00
_cell.angle_beta   90.00
_cell.angle_gamma   90.00
#
_symmetry.space_group_name_H-M   'P 1'
#
loop_
_entity.id
_entity.type
_entity.pdbx_description
1 polymer ?
#
loop_
_entity_poly.entity_id
_entity_poly.type
_entity_poly.pdbx_seq_one_letter_code
_entity_poly.pdbx_strand_id
1 'polypeptide(L)'
;MNKDSKDMFDIYQVKHGAAFRDFGFENLERLKSRDLKVEYSNYDFIYSGKLQEGMNLEDIYTKFNIDRPDDFKGHSLSVSDVVVLVKDGETTAHFVDSFGFKEVPEFVNEREAARKSRSSVLSALKENKPSSEKTKTDKTKEKRNSIEER
;
A
#
# COMPACT_ATOMS: atom_id res chain seq x y z
N MET A 1 -2.44 -13.41 25.75
CA MET A 1 -2.10 -12.53 24.63
C MET A 1 -2.24 -13.30 23.33
N ASN A 2 -3.08 -12.85 22.41
CA ASN A 2 -3.15 -13.41 21.06
C ASN A 2 -1.87 -13.03 20.31
N LYS A 3 -1.06 -14.02 19.97
CA LYS A 3 0.31 -13.87 19.46
C LYS A 3 0.36 -13.88 17.92
N ASP A 4 -0.70 -13.40 17.28
CA ASP A 4 -0.90 -13.55 15.82
C ASP A 4 -0.82 -12.23 15.05
N SER A 5 -0.78 -11.07 15.73
CA SER A 5 -0.36 -9.83 15.09
C SER A 5 1.16 -9.81 15.03
N LYS A 6 1.71 -10.10 13.85
CA LYS A 6 3.12 -9.84 13.59
C LYS A 6 3.30 -8.33 13.61
N ASP A 7 3.94 -7.80 14.65
CA ASP A 7 4.18 -6.37 14.76
C ASP A 7 4.99 -5.87 13.57
N MET A 8 4.50 -4.81 12.95
CA MET A 8 5.01 -4.29 11.67
C MET A 8 4.96 -2.77 11.64
N PHE A 9 5.75 -2.20 10.75
CA PHE A 9 5.66 -0.81 10.39
C PHE A 9 5.58 -0.67 8.88
N ASP A 10 4.84 0.34 8.43
CA ASP A 10 4.78 0.76 7.04
C ASP A 10 5.30 2.20 6.93
N ILE A 11 6.00 2.51 5.84
CA ILE A 11 6.48 3.86 5.52
C ILE A 11 5.75 4.38 4.30
N TYR A 12 5.23 5.60 4.42
CA TYR A 12 4.55 6.34 3.38
C TYR A 12 5.28 7.66 3.14
N GLN A 13 5.49 8.00 1.87
CA GLN A 13 6.13 9.25 1.46
C GLN A 13 5.19 10.04 0.56
N VAL A 14 5.26 11.36 0.62
CA VAL A 14 4.43 12.25 -0.20
C VAL A 14 4.67 11.93 -1.69
N LYS A 15 3.59 11.82 -2.45
CA LYS A 15 3.65 11.56 -3.90
C LYS A 15 4.55 12.57 -4.61
N HIS A 16 5.23 12.10 -5.65
CA HIS A 16 5.99 13.00 -6.51
C HIS A 16 5.07 13.77 -7.47
N GLY A 17 5.41 15.02 -7.75
CA GLY A 17 4.75 15.84 -8.77
C GLY A 17 4.47 17.26 -8.31
N ALA A 18 4.22 18.16 -9.27
CA ALA A 18 3.98 19.58 -8.98
C ALA A 18 2.78 19.78 -8.04
N ALA A 19 1.77 18.92 -8.10
CA ALA A 19 0.57 18.97 -7.25
C ALA A 19 0.85 18.67 -5.77
N PHE A 20 1.95 17.99 -5.45
CA PHE A 20 2.28 17.55 -4.09
C PHE A 20 3.47 18.31 -3.49
N ARG A 21 4.03 19.27 -4.24
CA ARG A 21 5.20 20.06 -3.81
C ARG A 21 4.97 20.80 -2.50
N ASP A 22 3.73 21.22 -2.26
CA ASP A 22 3.33 21.96 -1.07
C ASP A 22 3.12 21.09 0.17
N PHE A 23 3.16 19.76 0.02
CA PHE A 23 3.04 18.80 1.11
C PHE A 23 4.39 18.30 1.63
N GLY A 24 5.47 18.46 0.86
CA GLY A 24 6.80 17.97 1.22
C GLY A 24 7.62 18.96 2.04
N PHE A 25 8.39 18.45 3.00
CA PHE A 25 9.26 19.22 3.90
C PHE A 25 8.55 20.30 4.73
N GLU A 26 7.24 20.14 4.93
CA GLU A 26 6.42 21.02 5.75
C GLU A 26 6.08 20.36 7.08
N ASN A 27 6.21 21.11 8.16
CA ASN A 27 5.72 20.68 9.47
C ASN A 27 4.19 20.65 9.51
N LEU A 28 3.61 19.91 10.45
CA LEU A 28 2.16 19.70 10.50
C LEU A 28 1.37 21.01 10.68
N GLU A 29 1.94 21.98 11.40
CA GLU A 29 1.31 23.28 11.61
C GLU A 29 1.26 24.13 10.34
N ARG A 30 2.30 24.07 9.51
CA ARG A 30 2.37 24.78 8.24
C ARG A 30 1.48 24.17 7.18
N LEU A 31 1.27 22.85 7.19
CA LEU A 31 0.22 22.23 6.38
C LEU A 31 -1.16 22.77 6.78
N LYS A 32 -1.47 22.76 8.08
CA LYS A 32 -2.76 23.25 8.61
C LYS A 32 -3.01 24.73 8.29
N SER A 33 -2.01 25.60 8.40
CA SER A 33 -2.17 27.03 8.10
C SER A 33 -2.47 27.34 6.63
N ARG A 34 -2.20 26.37 5.75
CA ARG A 34 -2.48 26.41 4.32
C ARG A 34 -3.73 25.62 3.92
N ASP A 35 -4.51 25.16 4.89
CA ASP A 35 -5.66 24.26 4.71
C ASP A 35 -5.30 22.94 4.00
N LEU A 36 -4.05 22.50 4.17
CA LEU A 36 -3.56 21.20 3.71
C LEU A 36 -3.61 20.18 4.84
N LYS A 37 -3.90 18.93 4.49
CA LYS A 37 -4.06 17.82 5.44
C LYS A 37 -3.17 16.64 5.06
N VAL A 38 -2.80 15.87 6.07
CA VAL A 38 -2.09 14.59 5.92
C VAL A 38 -3.11 13.52 5.53
N GLU A 39 -3.45 13.49 4.24
CA GLU A 39 -4.44 12.56 3.68
C GLU A 39 -3.76 11.39 2.99
N TYR A 40 -4.22 10.16 3.22
CA TYR A 40 -3.68 8.93 2.65
C TYR A 40 -3.55 8.97 1.13
N SER A 41 -4.48 9.63 0.45
CA SER A 41 -4.50 9.79 -1.01
C SER A 41 -3.30 10.56 -1.56
N ASN A 42 -2.62 11.37 -0.75
CA ASN A 42 -1.47 12.20 -1.15
C ASN A 42 -0.13 11.49 -1.00
N TYR A 43 -0.14 10.23 -0.53
CA TYR A 43 1.06 9.47 -0.21
C TYR A 43 1.17 8.19 -1.05
N ASP A 44 2.42 7.80 -1.31
CA ASP A 44 2.78 6.50 -1.84
C ASP A 44 3.24 5.58 -0.71
N PHE A 45 2.83 4.32 -0.78
CA PHE A 45 3.37 3.27 0.08
C PHE A 45 4.77 2.90 -0.42
N ILE A 46 5.77 3.02 0.45
CA ILE A 46 7.18 2.85 0.08
C ILE A 46 7.74 1.53 0.59
N TYR A 47 7.45 1.19 1.85
CA TYR A 47 8.10 0.07 2.51
C TYR A 47 7.25 -0.51 3.62
N SER A 48 7.42 -1.80 3.87
CA SER A 48 6.87 -2.47 5.04
C SER A 48 7.94 -3.36 5.67
N GLY A 49 8.05 -3.29 6.99
CA GLY A 49 9.03 -4.04 7.78
C GLY A 49 8.41 -4.62 9.04
N LYS A 50 9.13 -5.56 9.66
CA LYS A 50 8.76 -6.06 10.99
C LYS A 50 9.28 -5.11 12.06
N LEU A 51 8.47 -4.87 13.09
CA LEU A 51 8.96 -4.27 14.32
C LEU A 51 9.76 -5.32 15.09
N GLN A 52 11.00 -4.98 15.43
CA GLN A 52 11.79 -5.79 16.36
C GLN A 52 11.35 -5.49 17.79
N GLU A 53 11.58 -6.43 18.71
CA GLU A 53 11.29 -6.22 20.12
C GLU A 53 12.04 -4.97 20.64
N GLY A 54 11.31 -4.07 21.29
CA GLY A 54 11.85 -2.80 21.79
C GLY A 54 11.98 -1.68 20.75
N MET A 55 11.78 -1.97 19.45
CA MET A 55 11.87 -0.97 18.38
C MET A 55 10.74 0.07 18.49
N ASN A 56 11.10 1.34 18.40
CA ASN A 56 10.16 2.48 18.40
C ASN A 56 10.35 3.37 17.15
N LEU A 57 9.62 4.50 17.09
CA LEU A 57 9.66 5.42 15.97
C LEU A 57 11.05 6.02 15.70
N GLU A 58 11.81 6.33 16.74
CA GLU A 58 13.17 6.88 16.63
C GLU A 58 14.16 5.83 16.09
N ASP A 59 13.97 4.56 16.45
CA ASP A 59 14.78 3.46 15.89
C ASP A 59 14.49 3.27 14.40
N ILE A 60 13.20 3.39 14.00
CA ILE A 60 12.82 3.39 12.58
C ILE A 60 13.48 4.58 11.88
N TYR A 61 13.35 5.78 12.44
CA TYR A 61 13.96 6.99 11.88
C TYR A 61 15.46 6.83 11.67
N THR A 62 16.17 6.36 12.69
CA THR A 62 17.62 6.12 12.66
C THR A 62 17.97 5.09 11.60
N LYS A 63 17.24 3.97 11.55
CA LYS A 63 17.48 2.91 10.56
C LYS A 63 17.37 3.41 9.14
N PHE A 64 16.30 4.11 8.78
CA PHE A 64 16.10 4.58 7.41
C PHE A 64 16.94 5.80 7.01
N ASN A 65 17.68 6.39 7.96
CA ASN A 65 18.63 7.48 7.71
C ASN A 65 20.11 7.04 7.75
N ILE A 66 20.47 6.06 8.59
CA ILE A 66 21.86 5.65 8.84
C ILE A 66 22.15 4.26 8.26
N ASP A 67 21.30 3.27 8.55
CA ASP A 67 21.47 1.87 8.16
C ASP A 67 20.32 1.41 7.27
N ARG A 68 20.23 2.09 6.11
CA ARG A 68 19.08 2.01 5.22
C ARG A 68 19.04 0.64 4.52
N PRO A 69 17.91 -0.09 4.55
CA PRO A 69 17.78 -1.39 3.88
C PRO A 69 18.05 -1.31 2.37
N ASP A 70 18.70 -2.33 1.79
CA ASP A 70 19.06 -2.37 0.36
C ASP A 70 17.84 -2.36 -0.58
N ASP A 71 16.73 -2.93 -0.12
CA ASP A 71 15.46 -3.00 -0.84
C ASP A 71 14.58 -1.76 -0.64
N PHE A 72 14.95 -0.84 0.25
CA PHE A 72 14.25 0.42 0.44
C PHE A 72 14.48 1.37 -0.75
N LYS A 73 13.40 1.72 -1.46
CA LYS A 73 13.44 2.53 -2.69
C LYS A 73 12.97 3.98 -2.51
N GLY A 74 12.58 4.36 -1.29
CA GLY A 74 12.22 5.73 -0.96
C GLY A 74 13.42 6.64 -0.73
N HIS A 75 13.14 7.92 -0.46
CA HIS A 75 14.13 8.82 0.09
C HIS A 75 14.35 8.57 1.58
N SER A 76 15.42 9.13 2.15
CA SER A 76 15.65 9.08 3.60
C SER A 76 14.42 9.61 4.35
N LEU A 77 14.10 8.99 5.48
CA LEU A 77 12.92 9.35 6.26
C LEU A 77 13.07 10.79 6.77
N SER A 78 12.09 11.65 6.48
CA SER A 78 12.17 13.09 6.73
C SER A 78 10.82 13.70 7.07
N VAL A 79 10.83 14.99 7.43
CA VAL A 79 9.61 15.78 7.66
C VAL A 79 8.63 15.58 6.51
N SER A 80 7.35 15.43 6.88
CA SER A 80 6.22 15.13 5.99
C SER A 80 6.00 13.66 5.64
N ASP A 81 6.91 12.75 5.99
CA ASP A 81 6.66 11.31 5.86
C ASP A 81 5.70 10.80 6.95
N VAL A 82 5.07 9.64 6.70
CA VAL A 82 4.20 8.98 7.67
C VAL A 82 4.68 7.56 7.94
N VAL A 83 4.85 7.23 9.22
CA VAL A 83 5.11 5.87 9.69
C VAL A 83 3.84 5.32 10.32
N VAL A 84 3.34 4.21 9.79
CA VAL A 84 2.20 3.50 10.38
C VAL A 84 2.73 2.32 11.18
N LEU A 85 2.41 2.25 12.47
CA LEU A 85 2.75 1.12 13.33
C LEU A 85 1.54 0.20 13.45
N VAL A 86 1.77 -1.09 13.31
CA VAL A 86 0.83 -2.15 13.70
C VAL A 86 1.50 -2.91 14.84
N LYS A 87 1.05 -2.69 16.07
CA LYS A 87 1.67 -3.24 17.27
C LYS A 87 0.61 -3.70 18.25
N ASP A 88 0.74 -4.91 18.77
CA ASP A 88 -0.19 -5.47 19.79
C ASP A 88 -1.67 -5.45 19.34
N GLY A 89 -1.92 -5.54 18.03
CA GLY A 89 -3.26 -5.46 17.43
C GLY A 89 -3.80 -4.03 17.24
N GLU A 90 -3.07 -3.01 17.66
CA GLU A 90 -3.40 -1.60 17.45
C GLU A 90 -2.68 -1.05 16.21
N THR A 91 -3.34 -0.16 15.46
CA THR A 91 -2.74 0.54 14.32
C THR A 91 -2.74 2.04 14.58
N THR A 92 -1.56 2.65 14.56
CA THR A 92 -1.37 4.11 14.74
C THR A 92 -0.57 4.68 13.59
N ALA A 93 -0.82 5.94 13.23
CA ALA A 93 -0.10 6.64 12.17
C ALA A 93 0.59 7.88 12.72
N HIS A 94 1.87 8.02 12.40
CA HIS A 94 2.79 9.00 12.96
C HIS A 94 3.44 9.80 11.85
N PHE A 95 3.11 11.08 11.78
CA PHE A 95 3.71 12.05 10.89
C PHE A 95 5.08 12.46 11.44
N VAL A 96 6.12 12.39 10.61
CA VAL A 96 7.45 12.91 10.93
C VAL A 96 7.37 14.43 10.89
N ASP A 97 7.48 15.06 12.06
CA ASP A 97 7.42 16.52 12.19
C ASP A 97 8.84 17.10 12.34
N SER A 98 8.94 18.44 12.37
CA SER A 98 10.23 19.13 12.56
C SER A 98 10.94 18.73 13.86
N PHE A 99 10.16 18.29 14.85
CA PHE A 99 10.65 17.73 16.10
C PHE A 99 9.83 16.49 16.44
N GLY A 100 10.46 15.31 16.33
CA GLY A 100 9.85 14.04 16.64
C GLY A 100 8.67 13.70 15.73
N PHE A 101 7.63 13.11 16.33
CA PHE A 101 6.48 12.56 15.62
C PHE A 101 5.18 13.11 16.17
N LYS A 102 4.18 13.27 15.29
CA LYS A 102 2.81 13.63 15.66
C LYS A 102 1.81 12.63 15.13
N GLU A 103 0.87 12.23 15.97
CA GLU A 103 -0.19 11.32 15.54
C GLU A 103 -1.14 11.96 14.52
N VAL A 104 -1.48 11.18 13.49
CA VAL A 104 -2.43 11.52 12.42
C VAL A 104 -3.46 10.40 12.27
N PRO A 105 -4.38 10.22 13.25
CA PRO A 105 -5.26 9.06 13.32
C PRO A 105 -6.19 8.90 12.10
N GLU A 106 -6.58 10.01 11.47
CA GLU A 106 -7.42 9.95 10.26
C GLU A 106 -6.75 9.21 9.10
N PHE A 107 -5.41 9.23 9.03
CA PHE A 107 -4.65 8.49 8.03
C PHE A 107 -4.90 6.98 8.11
N VAL A 108 -5.10 6.45 9.33
CA VAL A 108 -5.44 5.02 9.54
C VAL A 108 -6.83 4.73 8.99
N ASN A 109 -7.81 5.58 9.31
CA ASN A 109 -9.19 5.43 8.85
C ASN A 109 -9.27 5.43 7.31
N GLU A 110 -8.60 6.39 6.68
CA GLU A 110 -8.56 6.54 5.22
C GLU A 110 -7.85 5.34 4.55
N ARG A 111 -6.72 4.90 5.10
CA ARG A 111 -6.01 3.69 4.64
C ARG A 111 -6.91 2.46 4.68
N GLU A 112 -7.60 2.23 5.79
CA GLU A 112 -8.48 1.07 5.94
C GLU A 112 -9.70 1.14 5.03
N ALA A 113 -10.28 2.32 4.83
CA ALA A 113 -11.35 2.54 3.85
C ALA A 113 -10.85 2.20 2.43
N ALA A 114 -9.67 2.69 2.04
CA ALA A 114 -9.07 2.40 0.73
C ALA A 114 -8.76 0.90 0.52
N ARG A 115 -8.39 0.18 1.59
CA ARG A 115 -8.18 -1.29 1.54
C ARG A 115 -9.49 -2.05 1.36
N LYS A 116 -10.54 -1.68 2.10
CA LYS A 116 -11.88 -2.30 1.98
C LYS A 116 -12.45 -2.10 0.58
N SER A 117 -12.39 -0.89 0.04
CA SER A 117 -12.84 -0.58 -1.32
C SER A 117 -12.08 -1.36 -2.39
N ARG A 118 -10.76 -1.54 -2.25
CA ARG A 118 -9.99 -2.39 -3.17
C ARG A 118 -10.40 -3.87 -3.07
N SER A 119 -10.59 -4.37 -1.86
CA SER A 119 -11.00 -5.77 -1.65
C SER A 119 -12.36 -6.06 -2.27
N SER A 120 -13.34 -5.18 -2.12
CA SER A 120 -14.67 -5.37 -2.69
C SER A 120 -14.64 -5.37 -4.22
N VAL A 121 -13.87 -4.45 -4.83
CA VAL A 121 -13.68 -4.40 -6.29
C VAL A 121 -13.02 -5.68 -6.81
N LEU A 122 -11.97 -6.18 -6.15
CA LEU A 122 -11.29 -7.41 -6.55
C LEU A 122 -12.19 -8.65 -6.44
N SER A 123 -13.08 -8.70 -5.45
CA SER A 123 -14.07 -9.78 -5.34
C SER A 123 -15.10 -9.71 -6.48
N ALA A 124 -15.65 -8.53 -6.77
CA ALA A 124 -16.63 -8.34 -7.84
C ALA A 124 -16.04 -8.66 -9.24
N LEU A 125 -14.77 -8.35 -9.49
CA LEU A 125 -14.09 -8.69 -10.74
C LEU A 125 -13.88 -10.21 -10.92
N LYS A 126 -13.74 -10.97 -9.82
CA LYS A 126 -13.64 -12.44 -9.88
C LYS A 126 -14.99 -13.10 -10.20
N GLU A 127 -16.10 -12.52 -9.72
CA GLU A 127 -17.44 -13.05 -9.92
C GLU A 127 -17.98 -12.80 -11.35
N ASN A 128 -17.56 -11.71 -11.99
CA ASN A 128 -18.01 -11.32 -13.34
C ASN A 128 -17.15 -11.87 -14.50
N LYS A 129 -16.31 -12.89 -14.29
CA LYS A 129 -15.50 -13.48 -15.37
C LYS A 129 -16.37 -14.42 -16.23
N PRO A 130 -16.59 -14.17 -17.54
CA PRO A 130 -17.41 -15.04 -18.37
C PRO A 130 -16.74 -16.41 -18.54
N SER A 131 -17.49 -17.46 -18.21
CA SER A 131 -17.14 -18.86 -18.48
C SER A 131 -17.38 -19.16 -19.96
N SER A 132 -16.34 -19.04 -20.79
CA SER A 132 -16.38 -19.61 -22.14
C SER A 132 -15.00 -20.07 -22.61
N GLU A 133 -14.63 -21.29 -22.24
CA GLU A 133 -13.86 -22.17 -23.13
C GLU A 133 -14.27 -23.63 -22.84
N LYS A 134 -15.41 -24.04 -23.41
CA LYS A 134 -15.69 -25.46 -23.66
C LYS A 134 -15.42 -25.71 -25.13
N THR A 135 -14.22 -26.18 -25.44
CA THR A 135 -13.91 -26.84 -26.71
C THR A 135 -14.86 -28.03 -26.91
N LYS A 136 -15.81 -27.89 -27.83
CA LYS A 136 -16.57 -29.03 -28.36
C LYS A 136 -15.72 -29.68 -29.46
N THR A 137 -15.18 -30.86 -29.18
CA THR A 137 -14.67 -31.77 -30.19
C THR A 137 -15.87 -32.40 -30.88
N ASP A 138 -16.22 -31.93 -32.07
CA ASP A 138 -17.21 -32.60 -32.91
C ASP A 138 -16.53 -33.72 -33.70
N LYS A 139 -16.96 -34.96 -33.46
CA LYS A 139 -16.61 -36.15 -34.24
C LYS A 139 -17.73 -36.37 -35.25
N THR A 140 -17.60 -35.80 -36.44
CA THR A 140 -18.46 -36.18 -37.56
C THR A 140 -17.76 -37.28 -38.37
N LYS A 141 -18.28 -38.50 -38.24
CA LYS A 141 -18.10 -39.59 -39.18
C LYS A 141 -18.74 -39.18 -40.51
N GLU A 142 -17.98 -39.22 -41.60
CA GLU A 142 -18.54 -39.39 -42.93
C GLU A 142 -17.71 -40.44 -43.68
N LYS A 143 -18.39 -41.51 -44.08
CA LYS A 143 -17.84 -42.63 -44.83
C LYS A 143 -18.76 -42.86 -46.02
N ARG A 144 -18.16 -43.11 -47.20
CA ARG A 144 -18.72 -43.54 -48.51
C ARG A 144 -19.00 -42.35 -49.46
N ASN A 145 -18.65 -42.37 -50.74
CA ASN A 145 -18.35 -43.47 -51.67
C ASN A 145 -17.61 -42.95 -52.93
N SER A 146 -16.82 -43.82 -53.58
CA SER A 146 -16.52 -43.97 -55.03
C SER A 146 -16.68 -42.76 -55.97
N ILE A 147 -15.72 -42.47 -56.84
CA ILE A 147 -15.73 -42.90 -58.26
C ILE A 147 -14.34 -42.65 -58.90
N GLU A 148 -13.91 -43.62 -59.72
CA GLU A 148 -12.82 -43.56 -60.73
C GLU A 148 -12.98 -42.33 -61.64
N GLU A 149 -11.93 -41.71 -62.17
CA GLU A 149 -11.28 -42.14 -63.41
C GLU A 149 -10.04 -41.28 -63.66
N ARG A 150 -9.23 -41.82 -64.57
CA ARG A 150 -7.95 -41.37 -65.12
C ARG A 150 -7.88 -39.92 -65.58
#